data_AF-A0A956EDW5-F1
#
_entry.id   AF-A0A956EDW5-F1
#
_cell.length_a   1.000
_cell.length_b   1.000
_cell.length_c   1.000
_cell.angle_alpha   90.00
_cell.angle_beta   90.00
_cell.angle_gamma   90.00
#
_symmetry.space_group_name_H-M   'P 1'
#
loop_
_entity.id
_entity.type
_entity.pdbx_description
1 polymer ?
#
loop_
_entity_poly.entity_id
_entity_poly.type
_entity_poly.pdbx_seq_one_letter_code
_entity_poly.pdbx_strand_id
1 'polypeptide(L)' 'MPKKSSDEGASWKPLLRFWSFVRPHRRWLFAGLAMIPIVAGMAALRPLLLKEAVDVDIPGHDLIALRVTALLFMGTV' A
#
# COMPACT_ATOMS: atom_id res chain seq x y z
N MET A 1 -48.47 12.99 -8.14
CA MET A 1 -47.64 12.85 -9.36
C MET A 1 -46.21 12.54 -8.94
N PRO A 2 -45.66 11.35 -9.29
CA PRO A 2 -44.34 10.91 -8.84
C PRO A 2 -43.20 11.65 -9.56
N LYS A 3 -42.24 12.18 -8.80
CA LYS A 3 -41.00 12.79 -9.31
C LYS A 3 -40.07 11.64 -9.72
N LYS A 4 -39.98 11.41 -11.03
CA LYS A 4 -39.16 10.37 -11.67
C LYS A 4 -37.71 10.48 -11.15
N SER A 5 -37.27 9.47 -10.40
CA SER A 5 -35.88 9.21 -10.04
C SER A 5 -35.12 8.91 -11.33
N SER A 6 -34.50 9.94 -11.89
CA SER A 6 -33.53 9.84 -12.97
C SER A 6 -32.20 9.28 -12.44
N ASP A 7 -32.20 8.00 -12.06
CA ASP A 7 -31.04 7.26 -11.57
C ASP A 7 -30.74 6.01 -12.43
N GLU A 8 -30.98 6.06 -13.74
CA GLU A 8 -30.73 4.92 -14.66
C GLU A 8 -29.64 5.17 -15.72
N GLY A 9 -28.80 6.19 -15.53
CA GLY A 9 -27.68 6.42 -16.43
C GLY A 9 -26.58 7.18 -15.72
N ALA A 10 -25.65 6.43 -15.11
CA ALA A 10 -24.37 6.87 -14.53
C ALA A 10 -24.20 8.41 -14.46
N SER A 11 -24.53 8.97 -13.30
CA SER A 11 -24.38 10.40 -12.99
C SER A 11 -22.89 10.75 -12.80
N TRP A 12 -22.11 10.56 -13.87
CA TRP A 12 -20.65 10.73 -13.92
C TRP A 12 -20.26 12.19 -14.21
N LYS A 13 -21.21 12.99 -14.73
CA LYS A 13 -21.01 14.43 -15.03
C LYS A 13 -20.60 15.26 -13.80
N PRO A 14 -21.16 15.07 -12.60
CA PRO A 14 -20.70 15.73 -11.37
C PRO A 14 -19.27 15.33 -10.96
N LEU A 15 -18.93 14.04 -11.09
CA LEU A 15 -17.60 13.49 -10.79
C LEU A 15 -16.52 14.06 -11.71
N LEU A 16 -16.82 14.16 -13.02
CA LEU A 16 -15.94 14.79 -14.01
C LEU A 16 -15.74 16.29 -13.71
N ARG A 17 -16.75 16.99 -13.19
CA ARG A 17 -16.61 18.39 -12.77
C ARG A 17 -15.73 18.54 -11.53
N PHE A 18 -15.86 17.60 -10.59
CA PHE A 18 -14.99 17.52 -9.40
C PHE A 18 -13.53 17.23 -9.79
N TRP A 19 -13.30 16.50 -10.87
CA TRP A 19 -11.95 16.24 -11.41
C TRP A 19 -11.16 17.51 -11.76
N SER A 20 -11.85 18.60 -12.12
CA SER A 20 -11.21 19.91 -12.34
C SER A 20 -10.62 20.50 -11.05
N PHE A 21 -11.29 20.28 -9.92
CA PHE A 21 -10.85 20.73 -8.60
C PHE A 21 -9.70 19.87 -8.05
N VAL A 22 -9.69 18.60 -8.41
CA VAL A 22 -8.65 17.62 -8.04
C VAL A 22 -7.37 17.78 -8.87
N ARG A 23 -7.47 18.36 -10.07
CA ARG A 23 -6.39 18.50 -11.05
C ARG A 23 -5.07 19.10 -10.51
N PRO A 24 -5.09 20.16 -9.67
CA PRO A 24 -3.89 20.73 -9.06
C PRO A 24 -3.23 19.80 -8.03
N HIS A 25 -4.02 18.96 -7.35
CA HIS A 25 -3.58 18.07 -6.27
C HIS A 25 -3.27 16.65 -6.77
N ARG A 26 -3.22 16.42 -8.08
CA ARG A 26 -2.94 15.09 -8.66
C ARG A 26 -1.61 14.50 -8.16
N ARG A 27 -0.61 15.33 -7.87
CA ARG A 27 0.67 14.88 -7.27
C ARG A 27 0.46 14.25 -5.89
N TRP A 28 -0.39 14.84 -5.06
CA TRP A 28 -0.74 14.30 -3.75
C TRP A 28 -1.59 13.03 -3.85
N LEU A 29 -2.51 12.97 -4.83
CA LEU A 29 -3.24 11.74 -5.11
C LEU A 29 -2.33 10.61 -5.60
N PHE A 30 -1.41 10.90 -6.52
CA PHE A 30 -0.45 9.91 -6.97
C PHE A 30 0.53 9.52 -5.87
N ALA A 31 0.92 10.45 -4.98
CA ALA A 31 1.74 10.12 -3.81
C ALA A 31 0.99 9.18 -2.86
N GLY A 32 -0.28 9.46 -2.57
CA GLY A 32 -1.13 8.56 -1.77
C GLY A 32 -1.35 7.21 -2.45
N LEU A 33 -1.58 7.20 -3.77
CA LEU A 33 -1.75 5.97 -4.54
C LEU A 33 -0.46 5.15 -4.59
N ALA A 34 0.70 5.79 -4.69
CA ALA A 34 2.01 5.15 -4.65
C ALA A 34 2.35 4.62 -3.25
N MET A 35 1.79 5.20 -2.18
CA MET A 35 1.94 4.65 -0.84
C MET A 35 1.25 3.30 -0.67
N ILE A 36 0.21 2.99 -1.44
CA ILE A 36 -0.49 1.70 -1.38
C ILE A 36 0.46 0.53 -1.68
N PRO A 37 1.15 0.46 -2.84
CA PRO A 37 2.10 -0.61 -3.11
C PRO A 37 3.32 -0.58 -2.19
N ILE A 38 3.76 0.59 -1.71
CA ILE A 38 4.88 0.69 -0.76
C ILE A 38 4.52 0.00 0.56
N VAL A 39 3.36 0.33 1.13
CA VAL A 39 2.87 -0.29 2.37
C VAL A 39 2.63 -1.78 2.18
N ALA A 40 2.04 -2.19 1.05
CA ALA A 40 1.87 -3.60 0.70
C ALA A 40 3.22 -4.34 0.59
N GLY A 41 4.22 -3.70 -0.01
CA GLY A 41 5.59 -4.22 -0.10
C GLY A 41 6.25 -4.39 1.27
N MET A 42 6.11 -3.39 2.16
CA MET A 42 6.60 -3.50 3.54
C MET A 42 5.89 -4.62 4.32
N ALA A 43 4.58 -4.79 4.12
CA ALA A 43 3.83 -5.88 4.73
C ALA A 43 4.31 -7.27 4.24
N ALA A 44 4.67 -7.39 2.95
CA ALA A 44 5.23 -8.59 2.36
C ALA A 44 6.70 -8.84 2.76
N LEU A 45 7.43 -7.81 3.19
CA LEU A 45 8.81 -7.94 3.65
C LEU A 45 8.92 -8.78 4.92
N ARG A 46 7.92 -8.68 5.82
CA ARG A 46 7.89 -9.42 7.09
C ARG A 46 7.98 -10.95 6.93
N PRO A 47 7.09 -11.62 6.17
CA PRO A 47 7.17 -13.07 5.99
C PRO A 47 8.44 -13.50 5.23
N LEU A 48 9.00 -12.63 4.39
CA LEU A 48 10.22 -12.92 3.63
C LEU A 48 11.46 -12.88 4.54
N LEU A 49 11.54 -11.90 5.44
CA LEU A 49 12.58 -11.84 6.48
C LEU A 49 12.49 -13.02 7.45
N LEU A 50 11.27 -13.42 7.84
CA LEU A 50 11.07 -14.58 8.69
C LEU A 50 11.55 -15.87 8.00
N LYS A 51 11.28 -16.00 6.70
CA LYS A 51 11.74 -17.13 5.91
C LYS A 51 13.27 -17.20 5.86
N GLU A 52 13.94 -16.09 5.58
CA GLU A 52 15.41 -16.03 5.54
C GLU A 52 16.03 -16.41 6.88
N ALA A 53 15.49 -15.88 7.99
CA ALA A 53 15.96 -16.23 9.33
C ALA A 53 15.84 -17.74 9.62
N VAL A 54 14.73 -18.36 9.22
CA VAL A 54 14.47 -19.78 9.49
C VAL A 54 15.30 -20.69 8.59
N ASP A 55 15.39 -20.37 7.30
CA ASP A 55 16.00 -21.26 6.31
C ASP A 55 17.52 -21.11 6.23
N VAL A 56 18.08 -19.93 6.57
CA VAL A 56 19.50 -19.60 6.35
C VAL A 56 20.21 -19.23 7.65
N ASP A 57 19.68 -18.25 8.40
CA ASP A 57 20.42 -17.69 9.55
C ASP A 57 20.50 -18.68 10.72
N ILE A 58 19.41 -19.39 11.02
CA ILE A 58 19.36 -20.39 12.11
C ILE A 58 20.25 -21.60 11.80
N PRO A 59 20.16 -22.26 10.62
CA PRO A 59 21.02 -23.40 10.30
C PRO A 59 22.50 -23.02 10.13
N GLY A 60 22.77 -21.79 9.67
CA GLY A 60 24.13 -21.27 9.51
C GLY A 60 24.81 -20.85 10.82
N HIS A 61 24.05 -20.77 11.93
CA HIS A 61 24.53 -20.25 13.22
C HIS A 61 25.14 -18.83 13.11
N ASP A 62 24.75 -18.05 12.10
CA ASP A 62 25.29 -16.72 11.86
C ASP A 62 24.54 -15.67 12.68
N LEU A 63 25.13 -15.32 13.82
CA LEU A 63 24.59 -14.35 14.78
C LEU A 63 24.53 -12.91 14.21
N ILE A 64 25.33 -12.59 13.20
CA ILE A 64 25.35 -11.26 12.58
C ILE A 64 24.16 -11.13 11.65
N ALA A 65 23.96 -12.12 10.78
CA ALA A 65 22.81 -12.17 9.87
C ALA A 65 21.49 -12.14 10.66
N LEU A 66 21.40 -12.95 11.72
CA LEU A 66 20.22 -12.99 12.60
C LEU A 66 19.92 -11.63 13.24
N ARG A 67 20.95 -10.85 13.60
CA ARG A 67 20.80 -9.51 14.19
C ARG A 67 20.32 -8.49 13.15
N VAL A 68 20.80 -8.57 11.91
CA VAL A 68 20.33 -7.73 10.80
C VAL A 68 18.87 -8.05 10.47
N THR A 69 18.51 -9.34 10.41
CA THR A 69 17.13 -9.78 10.16
C THR A 69 16.18 -9.30 11.27
N ALA A 70 16.61 -9.36 12.54
CA ALA A 70 15.85 -8.81 13.67
C ALA A 70 15.69 -7.28 13.61
N LEU A 71 16.74 -6.54 13.22
CA LEU A 71 16.67 -5.08 13.05
C LEU A 71 15.75 -4.68 11.90
N LEU A 72 15.80 -5.40 10.77
CA LEU A 72 14.90 -5.18 9.64
C LEU A 72 13.45 -5.50 10.01
N PHE A 73 13.21 -6.57 10.78
CA PHE A 73 11.89 -6.89 11.29
C PHE A 73 11.35 -5.77 12.19
N MET A 74 12.16 -5.25 13.12
CA MET A 74 11.80 -4.14 14.01
C MET A 74 11.45 -2.86 13.25
N GLY A 75 12.17 -2.56 12.15
CA GLY A 75 11.87 -1.39 11.31
C GLY A 75 10.60 -1.52 10.46
N THR A 76 10.03 -2.72 10.36
CA THR A 76 8.78 -2.99 9.63
C THR A 76 7.54 -3.11 10.53
N VAL A 77 7.71 -3.03 11.86
CA VAL A 77 6.64 -2.98 12.88
C VAL A 77 6.10 -1.56 13.00
#